data_AF-A0A2H9NUX3-F1
#
_entry.id   AF-A0A2H9NUX3-F1
#
_cell.length_a   1.000
_cell.length_b   1.000
_cell.length_c   1.000
_cell.angle_alpha   90.00
_cell.angle_beta   90.00
_cell.angle_gamma   90.00
#
_symmetry.space_group_name_H-M   'P 1'
#
loop_
_entity.id
_entity.type
_entity.pdbx_description
1 polymer ?
#
loop_
_entity_poly.entity_id
_entity_poly.type
_entity_poly.pdbx_seq_one_letter_code
_entity_poly.pdbx_strand_id
1 'polypeptide(L)'
;MKKHLSSLILFVAILTLSLSLAVSAVERPALLQNRTPGQALGETISVDNVKQALTNAIDRVIQHLDVTRARVEASMLDPEEKQALLDQLDSMEQHLADSKIQVEEAESIEEIRQLFTDVKDYIIENQDELRAIYKEKAQKVAEKAVAKLEEIQQSIEALLKTLKLACPNNREDVNQIEALLARLQSQTAEIKALAAQGAGQQELKAATQAAVATVKEIKQLALKVKAECPALQQAPPAPPEAPETPGTPE
;
A
#
# COMPACT_ATOMS: atom_id res chain seq x y z
N MET A 1 7.36 0.63 -5.75
CA MET A 1 6.01 0.85 -5.16
C MET A 1 5.36 -0.41 -4.56
N LYS A 2 5.35 -1.58 -5.25
CA LYS A 2 4.64 -2.82 -4.82
C LYS A 2 5.04 -3.45 -3.46
N LYS A 3 6.19 -3.12 -2.87
CA LYS A 3 6.69 -3.75 -1.62
C LYS A 3 6.45 -2.92 -0.36
N HIS A 4 6.31 -1.59 -0.47
CA HIS A 4 6.38 -0.70 0.69
C HIS A 4 5.04 -0.58 1.44
N LEU A 5 3.89 -0.53 0.75
CA LEU A 5 2.59 -0.47 1.44
C LEU A 5 2.16 -1.81 2.07
N SER A 6 2.43 -2.97 1.42
CA SER A 6 2.01 -4.28 1.96
C SER A 6 2.75 -4.65 3.24
N SER A 7 3.92 -4.06 3.50
CA SER A 7 4.60 -4.28 4.76
C SER A 7 4.00 -3.44 5.90
N LEU A 8 3.25 -2.39 5.60
CA LEU A 8 2.82 -1.42 6.59
C LEU A 8 1.50 -1.81 7.27
N ILE A 9 0.60 -2.46 6.54
CA ILE A 9 -0.56 -3.16 7.12
C ILE A 9 -0.12 -4.38 7.94
N LEU A 10 0.90 -5.11 7.46
CA LEU A 10 1.54 -6.17 8.24
C LEU A 10 2.14 -5.59 9.53
N PHE A 11 2.69 -4.38 9.48
CA PHE A 11 3.20 -3.66 10.65
C PHE A 11 2.09 -3.22 11.62
N VAL A 12 0.95 -2.69 11.16
CA VAL A 12 -0.20 -2.38 12.02
C VAL A 12 -0.69 -3.65 12.71
N ALA A 13 -0.83 -4.77 11.97
CA ALA A 13 -1.21 -6.05 12.55
C ALA A 13 -0.16 -6.57 13.56
N ILE A 14 1.13 -6.45 13.24
CA ILE A 14 2.23 -6.88 14.11
C ILE A 14 2.33 -6.01 15.37
N LEU A 15 2.17 -4.69 15.27
CA LEU A 15 2.12 -3.78 16.43
C LEU A 15 1.01 -4.19 17.40
N THR A 16 -0.20 -4.41 16.87
CA THR A 16 -1.35 -4.86 17.69
C THR A 16 -1.09 -6.24 18.31
N LEU A 17 -0.46 -7.17 17.58
CA LEU A 17 -0.13 -8.52 18.09
C LEU A 17 0.96 -8.48 19.16
N SER A 18 2.02 -7.70 18.94
CA SER A 18 3.15 -7.54 19.87
C SER A 18 2.68 -6.92 21.18
N LEU A 19 1.76 -5.95 21.12
CA LEU A 19 1.09 -5.40 22.31
C LEU A 19 0.20 -6.42 22.99
N SER A 20 -0.62 -7.15 22.25
CA SER A 20 -1.51 -8.19 22.80
C SER A 20 -0.74 -9.30 23.53
N LEU A 21 0.46 -9.64 23.04
CA LEU A 21 1.38 -10.59 23.69
C LEU A 21 2.03 -10.01 24.94
N ALA A 22 2.33 -8.71 24.96
CA ALA A 22 2.82 -8.00 26.15
C ALA A 22 1.75 -7.87 27.24
N VAL A 23 0.52 -7.54 26.86
CA VAL A 23 -0.68 -7.55 27.72
C VAL A 23 -0.81 -8.91 28.40
N SER A 24 -0.70 -10.00 27.62
CA SER A 24 -0.76 -11.36 28.15
C SER A 24 0.34 -11.66 29.18
N ALA A 25 1.52 -11.02 29.08
CA ALA A 25 2.61 -11.20 30.05
C ALA A 25 2.41 -10.37 31.33
N VAL A 26 1.77 -9.21 31.24
CA VAL A 26 1.45 -8.32 32.38
C VAL A 26 0.19 -8.77 33.13
N GLU A 27 -0.82 -9.32 32.43
CA GLU A 27 -2.10 -9.75 33.00
C GLU A 27 -2.10 -11.19 33.54
N ARG A 28 -1.32 -12.11 32.94
CA ARG A 28 -1.23 -13.51 33.43
C ARG A 28 -0.83 -13.62 34.91
N PRO A 29 0.08 -12.80 35.44
CA PRO A 29 0.41 -12.80 36.87
C PRO A 29 -0.76 -12.30 37.74
N ALA A 30 -1.59 -11.36 37.25
CA ALA A 30 -2.75 -10.85 37.99
C ALA A 30 -3.90 -11.88 38.09
N LEU A 31 -4.08 -12.72 37.07
CA LEU A 31 -5.03 -13.84 37.11
C LEU A 31 -4.63 -14.95 38.09
N LEU A 32 -3.34 -15.04 38.44
CA LEU A 32 -2.85 -15.98 39.45
C LEU A 32 -3.00 -15.47 40.89
N GLN A 33 -3.15 -14.14 41.12
CA GLN A 33 -3.42 -13.58 42.44
C GLN A 33 -4.86 -13.83 42.93
N ASN A 34 -5.82 -14.08 42.02
CA ASN A 34 -7.20 -14.44 42.38
C ASN A 34 -7.43 -15.95 42.54
N ARG A 35 -6.37 -16.78 42.50
CA ARG A 35 -6.49 -18.22 42.80
C ARG A 35 -6.58 -18.44 44.31
N THR A 36 -7.63 -19.16 44.68
CA THR A 36 -8.03 -19.61 46.03
C THR A 36 -6.89 -19.87 47.02
N PRO A 37 -7.04 -19.47 48.29
CA PRO A 37 -6.07 -19.76 49.36
C PRO A 37 -5.96 -21.27 49.56
N GLY A 38 -4.86 -21.86 49.11
CA GLY A 38 -4.60 -23.30 49.25
C GLY A 38 -3.57 -23.89 48.29
N GLN A 39 -3.21 -23.20 47.20
CA GLN A 39 -2.10 -23.61 46.34
C GLN A 39 -0.82 -22.84 46.70
N ALA A 40 0.02 -23.48 47.52
CA ALA A 40 1.39 -23.06 47.76
C ALA A 40 2.25 -23.33 46.51
N LEU A 41 2.41 -22.31 45.66
CA LEU A 41 3.59 -22.08 44.81
C LEU A 41 3.82 -20.57 44.77
N GLY A 42 4.48 -20.08 45.82
CA GLY A 42 4.81 -18.68 46.03
C GLY A 42 5.98 -18.24 45.17
N GLU A 43 5.73 -17.98 43.90
CA GLU A 43 6.59 -17.09 43.11
C GLU A 43 6.02 -15.68 43.30
N THR A 44 6.58 -14.95 44.28
CA THR A 44 6.27 -13.54 44.47
C THR A 44 6.64 -12.80 43.19
N ILE A 45 5.64 -12.19 42.53
CA ILE A 45 5.85 -11.37 41.35
C ILE A 45 6.76 -10.21 41.75
N SER A 46 8.02 -10.23 41.29
CA SER A 46 8.96 -9.14 41.53
C SER A 46 8.61 -7.95 40.66
N VAL A 47 8.68 -6.74 41.24
CA VAL A 47 8.56 -5.46 40.52
C VAL A 47 9.51 -5.44 39.32
N ASP A 48 10.75 -5.90 39.51
CA ASP A 48 11.78 -5.94 38.45
C ASP A 48 11.37 -6.81 37.26
N ASN A 49 10.71 -7.95 37.52
CA ASN A 49 10.24 -8.83 36.45
C ASN A 49 9.14 -8.16 35.62
N VAL A 50 8.25 -7.40 36.26
CA VAL A 50 7.17 -6.66 35.56
C VAL A 50 7.74 -5.49 34.77
N LYS A 51 8.70 -4.73 35.34
CA LYS A 51 9.45 -3.69 34.62
C LYS A 51 10.08 -4.25 33.36
N GLN A 52 10.87 -5.32 33.51
CA GLN A 52 11.59 -5.92 32.40
C GLN A 52 10.63 -6.43 31.31
N ALA A 53 9.49 -7.01 31.69
CA ALA A 53 8.48 -7.45 30.74
C ALA A 53 7.89 -6.29 29.93
N LEU A 54 7.54 -5.18 30.59
CA LEU A 54 6.97 -4.00 29.92
C LEU A 54 8.03 -3.27 29.07
N THR A 55 9.24 -3.09 29.58
CA THR A 55 10.35 -2.52 28.82
C THR A 55 10.65 -3.33 27.54
N ASN A 56 10.69 -4.65 27.64
CA ASN A 56 10.87 -5.52 26.46
C ASN A 56 9.72 -5.41 25.46
N ALA A 57 8.51 -5.16 25.93
CA ALA A 57 7.36 -4.93 25.06
C ALA A 57 7.49 -3.61 24.31
N ILE A 58 7.83 -2.54 25.02
CA ILE A 58 8.09 -1.21 24.45
C ILE A 58 9.21 -1.29 23.39
N ASP A 59 10.32 -1.98 23.69
CA ASP A 59 11.44 -2.13 22.74
C ASP A 59 11.02 -2.83 21.44
N ARG A 60 10.13 -3.82 21.50
CA ARG A 60 9.59 -4.48 20.28
C ARG A 60 8.73 -3.52 19.47
N VAL A 61 7.94 -2.67 20.12
CA VAL A 61 7.12 -1.66 19.45
C VAL A 61 8.01 -0.66 18.73
N ILE A 62 9.06 -0.15 19.40
CA ILE A 62 10.07 0.75 18.81
C ILE A 62 10.75 0.08 17.61
N GLN A 63 11.21 -1.16 17.74
CA GLN A 63 11.84 -1.90 16.63
C GLN A 63 10.89 -2.03 15.42
N HIS A 64 9.59 -2.16 15.66
CA HIS A 64 8.62 -2.17 14.58
C HIS A 64 8.47 -0.78 13.94
N LEU A 65 8.46 0.29 14.73
CA LEU A 65 8.40 1.67 14.24
C LEU A 65 9.60 1.97 13.33
N ASP A 66 10.81 1.58 13.72
CA ASP A 66 12.03 1.70 12.90
C ASP A 66 11.89 1.02 11.53
N VAL A 67 11.37 -0.20 11.51
CA VAL A 67 11.13 -0.95 10.26
C VAL A 67 10.12 -0.22 9.38
N THR A 68 9.13 0.45 9.98
CA THR A 68 8.14 1.25 9.27
C THR A 68 8.71 2.54 8.75
N ARG A 69 9.50 3.26 9.55
CA ARG A 69 10.27 4.43 9.14
C ARG A 69 11.07 4.13 7.88
N ALA A 70 11.90 3.08 7.90
CA ALA A 70 12.69 2.66 6.73
C ALA A 70 11.84 2.36 5.48
N ARG A 71 10.60 1.88 5.67
CA ARG A 71 9.68 1.61 4.55
C ARG A 71 9.02 2.87 4.01
N VAL A 72 8.66 3.80 4.88
CA VAL A 72 8.16 5.14 4.52
C VAL A 72 9.25 5.89 3.77
N GLU A 73 10.50 5.87 4.24
CA GLU A 73 11.67 6.44 3.58
C GLU A 73 11.88 5.86 2.18
N ALA A 74 11.75 4.54 2.01
CA ALA A 74 11.89 3.87 0.72
C ALA A 74 10.64 3.98 -0.18
N SER A 75 9.57 4.61 0.30
CA SER A 75 8.33 4.77 -0.47
C SER A 75 8.44 5.87 -1.53
N MET A 76 7.50 5.83 -2.49
CA MET A 76 7.33 6.85 -3.53
C MET A 76 6.21 7.85 -3.18
N LEU A 77 5.94 8.01 -1.89
CA LEU A 77 5.10 9.11 -1.42
C LEU A 77 5.76 10.43 -1.80
N ASP A 78 4.96 11.48 -1.98
CA ASP A 78 5.53 12.79 -2.17
C ASP A 78 6.29 13.27 -0.90
N PRO A 79 7.21 14.23 -1.03
CA PRO A 79 8.10 14.60 0.08
C PRO A 79 7.38 15.12 1.31
N GLU A 80 6.30 15.88 1.13
CA GLU A 80 5.52 16.46 2.23
C GLU A 80 4.76 15.36 2.99
N GLU A 81 4.11 14.45 2.26
CA GLU A 81 3.42 13.30 2.84
C GLU A 81 4.38 12.33 3.54
N LYS A 82 5.58 12.14 2.97
CA LYS A 82 6.63 11.33 3.60
C LYS A 82 7.06 11.94 4.92
N GLN A 83 7.30 13.25 4.96
CA GLN A 83 7.74 13.93 6.17
C GLN A 83 6.69 13.85 7.27
N ALA A 84 5.42 14.11 6.96
CA ALA A 84 4.33 14.03 7.95
C ALA A 84 4.23 12.64 8.62
N LEU A 85 4.40 11.56 7.84
CA LEU A 85 4.42 10.19 8.39
C LEU A 85 5.67 9.93 9.23
N LEU A 86 6.83 10.46 8.84
CA LEU A 86 8.06 10.30 9.61
C LEU A 86 7.96 11.05 10.94
N ASP A 87 7.47 12.29 10.95
CA ASP A 87 7.28 13.09 12.15
C ASP A 87 6.34 12.39 13.16
N GLN A 88 5.29 11.72 12.66
CA GLN A 88 4.39 10.94 13.52
C GLN A 88 5.06 9.70 14.11
N LEU A 89 5.86 8.98 13.31
CA LEU A 89 6.64 7.83 13.79
C LEU A 89 7.70 8.26 14.82
N ASP A 90 8.38 9.37 14.56
CA ASP A 90 9.33 10.01 15.49
C ASP A 90 8.64 10.34 16.82
N SER A 91 7.47 10.97 16.78
CA SER A 91 6.72 11.29 17.99
C SER A 91 6.32 10.04 18.79
N MET A 92 5.92 8.96 18.12
CA MET A 92 5.57 7.70 18.79
C MET A 92 6.80 7.04 19.43
N GLU A 93 7.92 6.98 18.71
CA GLU A 93 9.17 6.41 19.24
C GLU A 93 9.66 7.19 20.47
N GLN A 94 9.59 8.53 20.42
CA GLN A 94 9.98 9.38 21.54
C GLN A 94 9.09 9.15 22.77
N HIS A 95 7.76 9.12 22.59
CA HIS A 95 6.84 8.85 23.70
C HIS A 95 7.12 7.48 24.35
N LEU A 96 7.36 6.45 23.54
CA LEU A 96 7.68 5.11 24.03
C LEU A 96 9.03 5.05 24.76
N ALA A 97 10.04 5.77 24.27
CA ALA A 97 11.32 5.89 24.96
C ALA A 97 11.16 6.58 26.33
N ASP A 98 10.35 7.64 26.41
CA ASP A 98 10.05 8.33 27.66
C ASP A 98 9.26 7.42 28.63
N SER A 99 8.26 6.67 28.14
CA SER A 99 7.53 5.70 28.94
C SER A 99 8.44 4.60 29.48
N LYS A 100 9.43 4.15 28.70
CA LYS A 100 10.40 3.15 29.15
C LYS A 100 11.22 3.65 30.35
N ILE A 101 11.64 4.91 30.33
CA ILE A 101 12.35 5.54 31.47
C ILE A 101 11.43 5.52 32.71
N GLN A 102 10.17 5.93 32.55
CA GLN A 102 9.21 5.93 33.66
C GLN A 102 8.95 4.52 34.23
N VAL A 103 8.94 3.49 33.39
CA VAL A 103 8.80 2.08 33.83
C VAL A 103 10.03 1.64 34.62
N GLU A 104 11.23 2.04 34.20
CA GLU A 104 12.47 1.74 34.92
C GLU A 104 12.54 2.45 36.29
N GLU A 105 11.93 3.62 36.42
CA GLU A 105 11.85 4.42 37.65
C GLU A 105 10.71 4.00 38.60
N ALA A 106 9.66 3.34 38.10
CA ALA A 106 8.48 2.98 38.89
C ALA A 106 8.82 2.14 40.15
N GLU A 107 8.25 2.46 41.31
CA GLU A 107 8.60 1.78 42.57
C GLU A 107 7.60 0.66 42.92
N SER A 108 6.47 0.59 42.21
CA SER A 108 5.39 -0.33 42.51
C SER A 108 4.78 -1.00 41.28
N ILE A 109 4.17 -2.17 41.49
CA ILE A 109 3.42 -2.88 40.43
C ILE A 109 2.24 -2.02 39.93
N GLU A 110 1.65 -1.21 40.80
CA GLU A 110 0.49 -0.38 40.44
C GLU A 110 0.88 0.78 39.51
N GLU A 111 2.02 1.43 39.76
CA GLU A 111 2.60 2.41 38.83
C GLU A 111 2.90 1.79 37.47
N ILE A 112 3.50 0.60 37.46
CA ILE A 112 3.80 -0.12 36.21
C ILE A 112 2.52 -0.47 35.44
N ARG A 113 1.42 -0.81 36.12
CA ARG A 113 0.12 -1.06 35.50
C ARG A 113 -0.52 0.19 34.90
N GLN A 114 -0.38 1.33 35.57
CA GLN A 114 -0.86 2.60 35.04
C GLN A 114 -0.06 2.98 33.78
N LEU A 115 1.27 2.93 33.85
CA LEU A 115 2.15 3.19 32.71
C LEU A 115 1.85 2.26 31.53
N PHE A 116 1.58 0.98 31.81
CA PHE A 116 1.15 0.05 30.78
C PHE A 116 -0.17 0.47 30.11
N THR A 117 -1.15 0.92 30.90
CA THR A 117 -2.45 1.39 30.36
C THR A 117 -2.25 2.61 29.49
N ASP A 118 -1.45 3.57 29.95
CA ASP A 118 -1.14 4.81 29.23
C ASP A 118 -0.43 4.51 27.91
N VAL A 119 0.60 3.65 27.92
CA VAL A 119 1.32 3.21 26.72
C VAL A 119 0.38 2.51 25.75
N LYS A 120 -0.50 1.63 26.26
CA LYS A 120 -1.45 0.88 25.43
C LYS A 120 -2.46 1.81 24.76
N ASP A 121 -3.05 2.74 25.51
CA ASP A 121 -4.04 3.68 25.00
C ASP A 121 -3.39 4.63 23.98
N TYR A 122 -2.19 5.15 24.27
CA TYR A 122 -1.43 5.97 23.32
C TYR A 122 -1.15 5.25 22.00
N ILE A 123 -0.73 3.98 22.05
CA ILE A 123 -0.48 3.19 20.83
C ILE A 123 -1.77 2.97 20.04
N ILE A 124 -2.90 2.71 20.71
CA ILE A 124 -4.20 2.51 20.06
C ILE A 124 -4.65 3.80 19.34
N GLU A 125 -4.57 4.94 20.02
CA GLU A 125 -4.96 6.23 19.45
C GLU A 125 -4.13 6.57 18.20
N ASN A 126 -2.80 6.45 18.31
CA ASN A 126 -1.90 6.69 17.18
C ASN A 126 -2.04 5.64 16.06
N GLN A 127 -2.42 4.40 16.40
CA GLN A 127 -2.68 3.38 15.39
C GLN A 127 -3.85 3.76 14.49
N ASP A 128 -4.94 4.28 15.05
CA ASP A 128 -6.12 4.65 14.28
C ASP A 128 -5.86 5.91 13.43
N GLU A 129 -5.07 6.86 13.93
CA GLU A 129 -4.63 8.01 13.14
C GLU A 129 -3.76 7.57 11.95
N LEU A 130 -2.75 6.72 12.19
CA LEU A 130 -1.95 6.14 11.12
C LEU A 130 -2.84 5.44 10.10
N ARG A 131 -3.79 4.59 10.53
CA ARG A 131 -4.75 3.90 9.63
C ARG A 131 -5.55 4.88 8.80
N ALA A 132 -6.03 5.97 9.40
CA ALA A 132 -6.81 6.99 8.70
C ALA A 132 -5.97 7.66 7.60
N ILE A 133 -4.73 8.06 7.93
CA ILE A 133 -3.78 8.61 6.95
C ILE A 133 -3.55 7.61 5.82
N TYR A 134 -3.29 6.34 6.14
CA TYR A 134 -3.09 5.30 5.11
C TYR A 134 -4.32 5.10 4.23
N LYS A 135 -5.52 5.13 4.79
CA LYS A 135 -6.77 4.99 4.04
C LYS A 135 -6.93 6.14 3.05
N GLU A 136 -6.73 7.37 3.51
CA GLU A 136 -6.74 8.56 2.67
C GLU A 136 -5.70 8.44 1.54
N LYS A 137 -4.48 8.01 1.85
CA LYS A 137 -3.41 7.87 0.85
C LYS A 137 -3.68 6.75 -0.14
N ALA A 138 -4.17 5.60 0.31
CA ALA A 138 -4.56 4.49 -0.54
C ALA A 138 -5.65 4.92 -1.54
N GLN A 139 -6.59 5.74 -1.08
CA GLN A 139 -7.61 6.33 -1.93
C GLN A 139 -7.01 7.27 -2.98
N LYS A 140 -6.15 8.22 -2.59
CA LYS A 140 -5.45 9.12 -3.55
C LYS A 140 -4.64 8.37 -4.60
N VAL A 141 -3.96 7.29 -4.21
CA VAL A 141 -3.21 6.43 -5.14
C VAL A 141 -4.17 5.71 -6.10
N ALA A 142 -5.28 5.19 -5.60
CA ALA A 142 -6.29 4.55 -6.43
C ALA A 142 -6.94 5.53 -7.41
N GLU A 143 -7.23 6.76 -7.00
CA GLU A 143 -7.72 7.84 -7.86
C GLU A 143 -6.74 8.17 -8.99
N LYS A 144 -5.44 8.33 -8.67
CA LYS A 144 -4.39 8.52 -9.69
C LYS A 144 -4.30 7.33 -10.64
N ALA A 145 -4.43 6.11 -10.13
CA ALA A 145 -4.41 4.90 -10.96
C ALA A 145 -5.61 4.81 -11.90
N VAL A 146 -6.82 5.13 -11.40
CA VAL A 146 -8.06 5.19 -12.19
C VAL A 146 -7.92 6.21 -13.31
N ALA A 147 -7.48 7.44 -13.00
CA ALA A 147 -7.27 8.47 -14.01
C ALA A 147 -6.31 7.98 -15.12
N LYS A 148 -5.22 7.29 -14.74
CA LYS A 148 -4.27 6.76 -15.72
C LYS A 148 -4.87 5.64 -16.57
N LEU A 149 -5.71 4.78 -15.99
CA LEU A 149 -6.40 3.72 -16.71
C LEU A 149 -7.43 4.29 -17.68
N GLU A 150 -8.15 5.35 -17.32
CA GLU A 150 -9.08 6.06 -18.19
C GLU A 150 -8.36 6.70 -19.40
N GLU A 151 -7.20 7.34 -19.19
CA GLU A 151 -6.35 7.83 -20.31
C GLU A 151 -5.92 6.70 -21.27
N ILE A 152 -5.55 5.54 -20.71
CA ILE A 152 -5.19 4.36 -21.48
C ILE A 152 -6.39 3.83 -22.27
N GLN A 153 -7.58 3.76 -21.66
CA GLN A 153 -8.81 3.34 -22.33
C GLN A 153 -9.12 4.24 -23.53
N GLN A 154 -9.06 5.57 -23.37
CA GLN A 154 -9.26 6.53 -24.46
C GLN A 154 -8.27 6.31 -25.60
N SER A 155 -7.00 6.03 -25.27
CA SER A 155 -5.96 5.74 -26.26
C SER A 155 -6.24 4.43 -27.01
N ILE A 156 -6.75 3.40 -26.32
CA ILE A 156 -7.12 2.12 -26.92
C ILE A 156 -8.37 2.27 -27.80
N GLU A 157 -9.36 3.06 -27.39
CA GLU A 157 -10.55 3.37 -28.21
C GLU A 157 -10.16 4.05 -29.53
N ALA A 158 -9.27 5.04 -29.47
CA ALA A 158 -8.73 5.69 -30.65
C ALA A 158 -7.98 4.70 -31.55
N LEU A 159 -7.14 3.84 -30.96
CA LEU A 159 -6.44 2.78 -31.68
C LEU A 159 -7.42 1.82 -32.36
N LEU A 160 -8.46 1.35 -31.66
CA LEU A 160 -9.48 0.44 -32.18
C LEU A 160 -10.20 1.02 -33.40
N LYS A 161 -10.54 2.32 -33.38
CA LYS A 161 -11.13 3.00 -34.56
C LYS A 161 -10.19 2.91 -35.76
N THR A 162 -8.90 3.17 -35.57
CA THR A 162 -7.89 3.05 -36.63
C THR A 162 -7.74 1.61 -37.11
N LEU A 163 -7.66 0.62 -36.20
CA LEU A 163 -7.51 -0.79 -36.55
C LEU A 163 -8.73 -1.33 -37.33
N LYS A 164 -9.95 -0.95 -36.94
CA LYS A 164 -11.19 -1.36 -37.63
C LYS A 164 -11.24 -0.85 -39.07
N LEU A 165 -10.68 0.33 -39.34
CA LEU A 165 -10.63 0.93 -40.68
C LEU A 165 -9.46 0.39 -41.51
N ALA A 166 -8.26 0.35 -40.94
CA ALA A 166 -7.03 0.03 -41.66
C ALA A 166 -6.80 -1.48 -41.82
N CYS A 167 -7.35 -2.32 -40.93
CA CYS A 167 -7.05 -3.75 -40.84
C CYS A 167 -8.32 -4.62 -40.89
N PRO A 168 -9.14 -4.53 -41.96
CA PRO A 168 -10.42 -5.25 -42.06
C PRO A 168 -10.27 -6.78 -42.09
N ASN A 169 -9.07 -7.30 -42.35
CA ASN A 169 -8.78 -8.74 -42.38
C ASN A 169 -8.42 -9.31 -41.00
N ASN A 170 -8.09 -8.47 -40.00
CA ASN A 170 -7.75 -8.89 -38.64
C ASN A 170 -8.93 -8.73 -37.66
N ARG A 171 -10.17 -8.89 -38.15
CA ARG A 171 -11.39 -8.65 -37.38
C ARG A 171 -11.45 -9.42 -36.06
N GLU A 172 -10.94 -10.66 -36.03
CA GLU A 172 -10.94 -11.47 -34.81
C GLU A 172 -10.08 -10.82 -33.71
N ASP A 173 -8.82 -10.52 -33.98
CA ASP A 173 -7.92 -9.88 -33.01
C ASP A 173 -8.42 -8.48 -32.63
N VAL A 174 -8.99 -7.72 -33.56
CA VAL A 174 -9.59 -6.40 -33.28
C VAL A 174 -10.81 -6.52 -32.35
N ASN A 175 -11.67 -7.51 -32.56
CA ASN A 175 -12.79 -7.78 -31.66
C ASN A 175 -12.31 -8.27 -30.28
N GLN A 176 -11.22 -9.02 -30.22
CA GLN A 176 -10.61 -9.41 -28.93
C GLN A 176 -10.07 -8.19 -28.17
N ILE A 177 -9.43 -7.23 -28.86
CA ILE A 177 -9.00 -5.97 -28.23
C ILE A 177 -10.21 -5.19 -27.70
N GLU A 178 -11.32 -5.16 -28.42
CA GLU A 178 -12.57 -4.52 -27.97
C GLU A 178 -13.17 -5.19 -26.73
N ALA A 179 -13.18 -6.53 -26.68
CA ALA A 179 -13.61 -7.28 -25.49
C ALA A 179 -12.68 -7.02 -24.29
N LEU A 180 -11.37 -6.97 -24.51
CA LEU A 180 -10.41 -6.65 -23.45
C LEU A 180 -10.53 -5.20 -22.97
N LEU A 181 -10.85 -4.25 -23.85
CA LEU A 181 -11.16 -2.87 -23.45
C LEU A 181 -12.39 -2.81 -22.54
N ALA A 182 -13.48 -3.52 -22.90
CA ALA A 182 -14.67 -3.60 -22.05
C ALA A 182 -14.34 -4.22 -20.67
N ARG A 183 -13.50 -5.25 -20.65
CA ARG A 183 -12.98 -5.82 -19.40
C ARG A 183 -12.18 -4.81 -18.57
N LEU A 184 -11.31 -4.03 -19.22
CA LEU A 184 -10.52 -2.99 -18.57
C LEU A 184 -11.40 -1.88 -17.97
N GLN A 185 -12.47 -1.49 -18.67
CA GLN A 185 -13.47 -0.54 -18.16
C GLN A 185 -14.14 -1.08 -16.90
N SER A 186 -14.57 -2.34 -16.90
CA SER A 186 -15.16 -2.99 -15.72
C SER A 186 -14.18 -3.04 -14.55
N GLN A 187 -12.92 -3.41 -14.78
CA GLN A 187 -11.88 -3.46 -13.74
C GLN A 187 -11.56 -2.07 -13.19
N THR A 188 -11.63 -1.03 -14.02
CA THR A 188 -11.40 0.36 -13.58
C THR A 188 -12.54 0.85 -12.70
N ALA A 189 -13.80 0.51 -13.05
CA ALA A 189 -14.95 0.78 -12.19
C ALA A 189 -14.86 0.03 -10.86
N GLU A 190 -14.39 -1.21 -10.87
CA GLU A 190 -14.14 -2.00 -9.65
C GLU A 190 -13.09 -1.32 -8.74
N ILE A 191 -11.95 -0.89 -9.30
CA ILE A 191 -10.93 -0.16 -8.53
C ILE A 191 -11.51 1.12 -7.91
N LYS A 192 -12.33 1.85 -8.67
CA LYS A 192 -13.00 3.07 -8.18
C LYS A 192 -13.96 2.77 -7.03
N ALA A 193 -14.73 1.69 -7.14
CA ALA A 193 -15.65 1.25 -6.09
C ALA A 193 -14.90 0.80 -4.82
N LEU A 194 -13.84 0.01 -4.98
CA LEU A 194 -12.98 -0.44 -3.89
C LEU A 194 -12.33 0.76 -3.17
N ALA A 195 -11.85 1.76 -3.92
CA ALA A 195 -11.27 2.96 -3.35
C ALA A 195 -12.30 3.76 -2.53
N ALA A 196 -13.51 3.95 -3.06
CA ALA A 196 -14.59 4.68 -2.39
C ALA A 196 -15.10 3.96 -1.12
N GLN A 197 -15.09 2.63 -1.12
CA GLN A 197 -15.46 1.82 0.06
C GLN A 197 -14.34 1.75 1.10
N GLY A 198 -13.16 2.27 0.79
CA GLY A 198 -12.00 2.15 1.66
C GLY A 198 -11.50 0.71 1.79
N ALA A 199 -11.62 -0.06 0.70
CA ALA A 199 -11.15 -1.44 0.62
C ALA A 199 -9.68 -1.54 1.01
N GLY A 200 -9.30 -2.71 1.53
CA GLY A 200 -7.95 -2.98 1.94
C GLY A 200 -6.99 -2.93 0.74
N GLN A 201 -5.73 -2.60 1.03
CA GLN A 201 -4.70 -2.50 0.00
C GLN A 201 -4.51 -3.80 -0.81
N GLN A 202 -4.78 -4.97 -0.23
CA GLN A 202 -4.68 -6.24 -0.94
C GLN A 202 -5.72 -6.35 -2.06
N GLU A 203 -6.95 -5.88 -1.82
CA GLU A 203 -8.04 -5.88 -2.80
C GLU A 203 -7.75 -4.88 -3.91
N LEU A 204 -7.39 -3.64 -3.55
CA LEU A 204 -6.97 -2.62 -4.51
C LEU A 204 -5.77 -3.07 -5.36
N LYS A 205 -4.80 -3.76 -4.75
CA LYS A 205 -3.62 -4.31 -5.45
C LYS A 205 -4.01 -5.41 -6.42
N ALA A 206 -4.89 -6.33 -6.02
CA ALA A 206 -5.35 -7.41 -6.88
C ALA A 206 -6.10 -6.86 -8.10
N ALA A 207 -7.05 -5.95 -7.87
CA ALA A 207 -7.81 -5.29 -8.93
C ALA A 207 -6.89 -4.50 -9.90
N THR A 208 -5.94 -3.72 -9.36
CA THR A 208 -4.96 -2.99 -10.18
C THR A 208 -4.06 -3.92 -10.98
N GLN A 209 -3.64 -5.06 -10.42
CA GLN A 209 -2.82 -6.04 -11.15
C GLN A 209 -3.59 -6.70 -12.29
N ALA A 210 -4.87 -6.99 -12.07
CA ALA A 210 -5.74 -7.51 -13.12
C ALA A 210 -5.89 -6.50 -14.27
N ALA A 211 -6.12 -5.22 -13.96
CA ALA A 211 -6.18 -4.16 -14.96
C ALA A 211 -4.86 -4.02 -15.75
N VAL A 212 -3.72 -4.04 -15.06
CA VAL A 212 -2.39 -3.98 -15.71
C VAL A 212 -2.13 -5.20 -16.61
N ALA A 213 -2.59 -6.39 -16.22
CA ALA A 213 -2.48 -7.58 -17.06
C ALA A 213 -3.30 -7.42 -18.34
N THR A 214 -4.55 -6.94 -18.22
CA THR A 214 -5.42 -6.66 -19.38
C THR A 214 -4.81 -5.60 -20.32
N VAL A 215 -4.20 -4.53 -19.79
CA VAL A 215 -3.46 -3.55 -20.63
C VAL A 215 -2.31 -4.21 -21.40
N LYS A 216 -1.58 -5.15 -20.77
CA LYS A 216 -0.49 -5.87 -21.45
C LYS A 216 -1.02 -6.78 -22.56
N GLU A 217 -2.12 -7.48 -22.33
CA GLU A 217 -2.77 -8.33 -23.35
C GLU A 217 -3.21 -7.49 -24.54
N ILE A 218 -3.87 -6.35 -24.30
CA ILE A 218 -4.25 -5.39 -25.34
C ILE A 218 -3.03 -4.93 -26.14
N LYS A 219 -1.93 -4.57 -25.46
CA LYS A 219 -0.70 -4.15 -26.12
C LYS A 219 -0.12 -5.26 -27.01
N GLN A 220 -0.10 -6.50 -26.54
CA GLN A 220 0.42 -7.63 -27.30
C GLN A 220 -0.42 -7.91 -28.56
N LEU A 221 -1.75 -7.92 -28.42
CA LEU A 221 -2.67 -8.07 -29.56
C LEU A 221 -2.55 -6.90 -30.55
N ALA A 222 -2.47 -5.67 -30.06
CA ALA A 222 -2.28 -4.51 -30.92
C ALA A 222 -0.97 -4.59 -31.74
N LEU A 223 0.12 -5.06 -31.12
CA LEU A 223 1.39 -5.28 -31.82
C LEU A 223 1.29 -6.40 -32.86
N LYS A 224 0.57 -7.48 -32.54
CA LYS A 224 0.28 -8.57 -33.48
C LYS A 224 -0.51 -8.06 -34.69
N VAL A 225 -1.62 -7.35 -34.47
CA VAL A 225 -2.42 -6.75 -35.56
C VAL A 225 -1.57 -5.81 -36.40
N LYS A 226 -0.71 -4.98 -35.80
CA LYS A 226 0.22 -4.12 -36.53
C LYS A 226 1.18 -4.92 -37.43
N ALA A 227 1.70 -6.05 -36.94
CA ALA A 227 2.61 -6.92 -37.68
C ALA A 227 1.92 -7.70 -38.81
N GLU A 228 0.60 -7.87 -38.74
CA GLU A 228 -0.18 -8.61 -39.73
C GLU A 228 -0.96 -7.71 -40.70
N CYS A 229 -1.03 -6.40 -40.42
CA CYS A 229 -1.78 -5.43 -41.20
C CYS A 229 -0.86 -4.56 -42.08
N PRO A 230 -0.81 -4.78 -43.41
CA PRO A 230 0.09 -4.07 -44.32
C PRO A 230 -0.16 -2.55 -44.34
N ALA A 231 -1.42 -2.12 -44.18
CA ALA A 231 -1.80 -0.71 -44.14
C ALA A 231 -1.17 0.07 -42.98
N LEU A 232 -0.73 -0.62 -41.91
CA LEU A 232 -0.03 -0.03 -40.77
C LEU A 232 1.50 -0.17 -40.86
N GLN A 233 2.00 -0.87 -41.88
CA GLN A 233 3.43 -1.09 -42.14
C GLN A 233 3.98 -0.15 -43.21
N GLN A 234 3.13 0.38 -44.07
CA GLN A 234 3.52 1.37 -45.05
C GLN A 234 3.82 2.70 -44.36
N ALA A 235 5.05 3.20 -44.54
CA ALA A 235 5.38 4.58 -44.20
C ALA A 235 4.42 5.54 -44.92
N PRO A 236 4.13 6.74 -44.37
CA PRO A 236 3.35 7.73 -45.10
C PRO A 236 3.93 7.88 -46.52
N PRO A 237 3.07 7.96 -47.56
CA PRO A 237 3.57 8.13 -48.92
C PRO A 237 4.52 9.32 -48.92
N ALA A 238 5.69 9.13 -49.55
CA ALA A 238 6.65 10.22 -49.72
C ALA A 238 5.88 11.43 -50.26
N PRO A 239 6.08 12.64 -49.69
CA PRO A 239 5.46 13.83 -50.24
C PRO A 239 5.79 13.88 -51.74
N PRO A 240 4.82 14.23 -52.60
CA PRO A 240 5.05 14.24 -54.04
C PRO A 240 6.30 15.05 -54.32
N GLU A 241 7.27 14.45 -55.01
CA GLU A 241 8.48 15.15 -55.42
C GLU A 241 8.05 16.44 -56.12
N ALA A 242 8.54 17.57 -55.62
CA ALA A 242 8.28 18.85 -56.25
C ALA A 242 8.78 18.75 -57.71
N PRO A 243 8.01 19.25 -58.69
CA PRO A 243 8.39 19.16 -60.08
C PRO A 243 9.79 19.75 -60.27
N GLU A 244 10.70 18.97 -60.83
CA GLU A 244 12.04 19.41 -61.17
C GLU A 244 11.93 20.67 -62.04
N THR A 245 12.33 21.81 -61.49
CA THR A 245 12.46 23.04 -62.27
C THR A 245 13.45 22.78 -63.40
N PRO A 246 13.07 23.01 -64.67
CA PRO A 246 13.97 22.82 -65.81
C PRO A 246 15.23 23.67 -65.61
N GLY A 247 16.39 23.01 -65.64
CA GLY A 247 17.67 23.67 -65.52
C GLY A 247 17.85 24.75 -66.58
N THR A 248 18.21 25.95 -66.14
CA THR A 248 18.69 27.02 -67.00
C THR A 248 20.05 26.61 -67.57
N PRO A 249 20.22 26.56 -68.90
CA PRO A 249 21.54 26.36 -69.49
C PRO A 249 22.37 27.64 -69.35
N GLU A 250 23.58 27.52 -68.80
CA GLU A 250 24.71 28.43 -69.03
C GLU A 250 25.78 27.71 -69.86
#